data_AF-A0AAW3BWU5-F1
#
_entry.id   AF-A0AAW3BWU5-F1
#
_cell.length_a   1.000
_cell.length_b   1.000
_cell.length_c   1.000
_cell.angle_alpha   90.00
_cell.angle_beta   90.00
_cell.angle_gamma   90.00
#
_symmetry.space_group_name_H-M   'P 1'
#
loop_
_entity.id
_entity.type
_entity.pdbx_description
1 polymer ?
#
loop_
_entity_poly.entity_id
_entity_poly.type
_entity_poly.pdbx_seq_one_letter_code
_entity_poly.pdbx_strand_id
1 'polypeptide(L)'
;MFRGRIELIIGPMFAGKTTELMRRVKREIHARHSCFVIKYSKDTRYDEHNVASHDQLMLRAQAAVSQLKEVQDTWQRFDVLAIDEGQFFSDLVDFCNTAADAGKVVMVSALDGDYRRKPFGQICELVPYCEAVDKLTAVCMMCHEQPACFTRRTVKVEQQELIGGADMYIATCRECYTKQQLPSIDEMRTQQMAIKEVEKRYLSIAEKANPSPQTPEKPAGGWGTKSKVATLTTVTMEGAAASGASTNMKASRDLDEMTDFVTDPSKYQRLEPACTALAGSSE
;
A
#
# COMPACT_ATOMS: atom_id res chain seq x y z
N MET A 1 -12.56 9.55 -20.26
CA MET A 1 -11.56 10.58 -19.94
C MET A 1 -11.15 10.34 -18.50
N PHE A 2 -9.87 10.12 -18.23
CA PHE A 2 -9.37 10.02 -16.86
C PHE A 2 -9.66 11.34 -16.15
N ARG A 3 -10.35 11.29 -15.00
CA ARG A 3 -10.51 12.46 -14.15
C ARG A 3 -9.29 12.51 -13.26
N GLY A 4 -8.52 13.59 -13.37
CA GLY A 4 -7.40 13.83 -12.48
C GLY A 4 -7.86 13.91 -11.04
N ARG A 5 -7.01 13.44 -10.13
CA ARG A 5 -7.25 13.44 -8.68
C ARG A 5 -5.96 13.20 -7.92
N ILE A 6 -5.94 13.57 -6.66
CA ILE A 6 -4.88 13.36 -5.69
C ILE A 6 -5.40 12.46 -4.56
N GLU A 7 -4.76 11.30 -4.39
CA GLU A 7 -4.99 10.36 -3.30
C GLU A 7 -3.78 10.39 -2.35
N LEU A 8 -4.01 10.67 -1.08
CA LEU A 8 -2.95 10.78 -0.07
C LEU A 8 -3.06 9.66 0.97
N ILE A 9 -2.01 8.86 1.09
CA ILE A 9 -1.85 7.79 2.07
C ILE A 9 -0.85 8.26 3.12
N ILE A 10 -1.33 8.50 4.34
CA ILE A 10 -0.52 8.99 5.47
C ILE A 10 -0.54 8.02 6.65
N GLY A 11 0.30 8.29 7.64
CA GLY A 11 0.43 7.46 8.84
C GLY A 11 1.87 7.38 9.32
N PRO A 12 2.12 6.75 10.48
CA PRO A 12 3.47 6.63 11.02
C PRO A 12 4.34 5.68 10.18
N MET A 13 5.60 5.55 10.57
CA MET A 13 6.44 4.45 10.09
C MET A 13 5.79 3.09 10.45
N PHE A 14 6.10 2.06 9.66
CA PHE A 14 5.60 0.68 9.84
C PHE A 14 4.08 0.49 9.61
N ALA A 15 3.36 1.51 9.16
CA ALA A 15 1.93 1.41 8.84
C ALA A 15 1.62 0.81 7.46
N GLY A 16 2.64 0.35 6.70
CA GLY A 16 2.43 -0.26 5.38
C GLY A 16 2.08 0.70 4.25
N LYS A 17 2.43 1.99 4.36
CA LYS A 17 2.08 3.03 3.37
C LYS A 17 2.56 2.72 1.95
N THR A 18 3.85 2.40 1.78
CA THR A 18 4.41 1.98 0.49
C THR A 18 3.71 0.72 -0.03
N THR A 19 3.37 -0.23 0.83
CA THR A 19 2.63 -1.44 0.43
C THR A 19 1.24 -1.10 -0.10
N GLU A 20 0.52 -0.20 0.56
CA GLU A 20 -0.80 0.27 0.10
C GLU A 20 -0.69 1.07 -1.20
N LEU A 21 0.30 1.96 -1.34
CA LEU A 21 0.58 2.67 -2.58
C LEU A 21 0.80 1.69 -3.74
N MET A 22 1.70 0.71 -3.56
CA MET A 22 2.00 -0.28 -4.58
C MET A 22 0.81 -1.18 -4.88
N ARG A 23 -0.05 -1.49 -3.89
CA ARG A 23 -1.30 -2.23 -4.12
C ARG A 23 -2.25 -1.44 -5.03
N ARG A 24 -2.37 -0.11 -4.83
CA ARG A 24 -3.16 0.75 -5.72
C ARG A 24 -2.55 0.83 -7.12
N VAL A 25 -1.23 0.99 -7.24
CA VAL A 25 -0.54 0.96 -8.54
C VAL A 25 -0.79 -0.36 -9.28
N LYS A 26 -0.69 -1.51 -8.60
CA LYS A 26 -1.00 -2.83 -9.20
C LYS A 26 -2.42 -2.89 -9.75
N ARG A 27 -3.40 -2.33 -9.03
CA ARG A 27 -4.79 -2.24 -9.49
C ARG A 27 -4.91 -1.44 -10.79
N GLU A 28 -4.23 -0.31 -10.89
CA GLU A 28 -4.23 0.53 -12.11
C GLU A 28 -3.55 -0.18 -13.29
N ILE A 29 -2.46 -0.93 -13.05
CA ILE A 29 -1.80 -1.77 -14.07
C ILE A 29 -2.75 -2.85 -14.58
N HIS A 30 -3.52 -3.51 -13.70
CA HIS A 30 -4.54 -4.49 -14.11
C HIS A 30 -5.66 -3.86 -14.95
N ALA A 31 -5.96 -2.59 -14.71
CA ALA A 31 -6.87 -1.78 -15.54
C ALA A 31 -6.21 -1.24 -16.83
N ARG A 32 -4.96 -1.63 -17.11
CA ARG A 32 -4.15 -1.25 -18.29
C ARG A 32 -3.73 0.22 -18.32
N HIS A 33 -3.61 0.85 -17.15
CA HIS A 33 -3.07 2.21 -17.03
C HIS A 33 -1.55 2.20 -16.90
N SER A 34 -0.92 3.14 -17.59
CA SER A 34 0.52 3.39 -17.49
C SER A 34 0.82 4.07 -16.16
N CYS A 35 1.75 3.50 -15.39
CA CYS A 35 2.08 3.97 -14.04
C CYS A 35 3.56 4.39 -13.95
N PHE A 36 3.83 5.49 -13.27
CA PHE A 36 5.18 5.99 -12.99
C PHE A 36 5.38 6.14 -11.49
N VAL A 37 6.37 5.44 -10.95
CA VAL A 37 6.69 5.45 -9.51
C VAL A 37 7.88 6.38 -9.27
N ILE A 38 7.72 7.36 -8.39
CA ILE A 38 8.75 8.32 -8.03
C ILE A 38 9.14 8.07 -6.57
N LYS A 39 10.43 7.84 -6.33
CA LYS A 39 11.00 7.59 -5.00
C LYS A 39 12.00 8.68 -4.64
N TYR A 40 12.18 8.88 -3.33
CA TYR A 40 13.22 9.78 -2.83
C TYR A 40 14.61 9.16 -2.95
N SER A 41 15.52 9.80 -3.67
CA SER A 41 16.82 9.23 -4.02
C SER A 41 17.76 9.00 -2.84
N LYS A 42 17.61 9.75 -1.74
CA LYS A 42 18.44 9.54 -0.54
C LYS A 42 17.92 8.43 0.37
N ASP A 43 16.76 7.85 0.07
CA ASP A 43 16.22 6.74 0.82
C ASP A 43 16.62 5.40 0.17
N THR A 44 17.80 4.91 0.54
CA THR A 44 18.38 3.67 -0.01
C THR A 44 17.99 2.41 0.77
N ARG A 45 17.10 2.51 1.78
CA ARG A 45 16.75 1.39 2.68
C ARG A 45 16.10 0.21 1.95
N TYR A 46 15.43 0.48 0.82
CA TYR A 46 14.71 -0.53 0.06
C TYR A 46 15.58 -1.28 -0.96
N ASP A 47 16.68 -0.68 -1.42
CA ASP A 47 17.53 -1.25 -2.46
C ASP A 47 18.38 -2.43 -1.93
N GLU A 48 18.65 -2.48 -0.63
CA GLU A 48 19.47 -3.54 -0.02
C GLU A 48 18.72 -4.87 0.22
N HIS A 49 17.38 -4.88 0.21
CA HIS A 49 16.61 -6.01 0.75
C HIS A 49 15.43 -6.51 -0.09
N ASN A 50 15.03 -5.88 -1.20
CA ASN A 50 13.76 -6.28 -1.84
C ASN A 50 13.69 -6.12 -3.37
N VAL A 51 14.58 -6.81 -4.09
CA VAL A 51 14.34 -7.14 -5.51
C VAL A 51 14.01 -8.62 -5.62
N ALA A 52 12.84 -9.02 -5.12
CA ALA A 52 12.24 -10.29 -5.48
C ALA A 52 11.78 -10.22 -6.95
N SER A 53 12.31 -11.14 -7.73
CA SER A 53 12.45 -11.20 -9.19
C SER A 53 11.15 -11.36 -10.02
N HIS A 54 9.97 -11.02 -9.49
CA HIS A 54 8.69 -11.20 -10.20
C HIS A 54 7.99 -9.90 -10.64
N ASP A 55 8.47 -8.72 -10.23
CA ASP A 55 7.83 -7.42 -10.56
C ASP A 55 8.68 -6.56 -11.54
N GLN A 56 9.28 -7.21 -12.56
CA GLN A 56 10.14 -6.53 -13.55
C GLN A 56 9.45 -5.40 -14.34
N LEU A 57 8.11 -5.39 -14.43
CA LEU A 57 7.33 -4.31 -15.05
C LEU A 57 7.30 -3.05 -14.17
N MET A 58 7.13 -3.21 -12.85
CA MET A 58 7.17 -2.11 -11.89
C MET A 58 8.54 -1.44 -11.83
N LEU A 59 9.63 -2.19 -12.08
CA LEU A 59 10.99 -1.67 -12.08
C LEU A 59 11.33 -0.78 -13.29
N ARG A 60 10.59 -0.87 -14.41
CA ARG A 60 10.92 -0.14 -15.66
C ARG A 60 10.43 1.31 -15.69
N ALA A 61 9.48 1.67 -14.84
CA ALA A 61 8.92 3.01 -14.75
C ALA A 61 9.12 3.58 -13.34
N GLN A 62 10.36 3.54 -12.84
CA GLN A 62 10.74 4.15 -11.57
C GLN A 62 11.77 5.26 -11.80
N ALA A 63 11.62 6.35 -11.08
CA ALA A 63 12.67 7.36 -10.93
C ALA A 63 12.99 7.55 -9.45
N ALA A 64 14.28 7.64 -9.14
CA ALA A 64 14.77 8.03 -7.83
C ALA A 64 15.34 9.45 -7.95
N VAL A 65 14.68 10.42 -7.33
CA VAL A 65 15.00 11.85 -7.46
C VAL A 65 15.01 12.54 -6.10
N SER A 66 15.69 13.67 -6.00
CA SER A 66 15.67 14.48 -4.76
C SER A 66 14.61 15.57 -4.77
N GLN A 67 14.18 15.98 -5.97
CA GLN A 67 13.11 16.94 -6.23
C GLN A 67 12.22 16.43 -7.37
N LEU A 68 10.91 16.66 -7.30
CA LEU A 68 9.98 16.15 -8.31
C LEU A 68 10.22 16.79 -9.68
N LYS A 69 10.66 18.05 -9.73
CA LYS A 69 11.03 18.73 -10.98
C LYS A 69 12.12 18.01 -11.79
N GLU A 70 12.93 17.15 -11.17
CA GLU A 70 13.96 16.36 -11.86
C GLU A 70 13.36 15.34 -12.83
N VAL A 71 12.10 14.93 -12.66
CA VAL A 71 11.43 14.01 -13.60
C VAL A 71 11.04 14.69 -14.93
N GLN A 72 11.16 16.02 -15.01
CA GLN A 72 10.89 16.85 -16.20
C GLN A 72 9.54 16.50 -16.84
N ASP A 73 9.48 16.30 -18.16
CA ASP A 73 8.24 15.96 -18.88
C ASP A 73 7.94 14.45 -18.92
N THR A 74 8.76 13.62 -18.27
CA THR A 74 8.63 12.16 -18.33
C THR A 74 7.28 11.70 -17.79
N TRP A 75 6.81 12.33 -16.72
CA TRP A 75 5.52 12.00 -16.06
C TRP A 75 4.31 12.21 -16.98
N GLN A 76 4.41 13.08 -17.99
CA GLN A 76 3.28 13.40 -18.88
C GLN A 76 2.83 12.19 -19.71
N ARG A 77 3.72 11.21 -19.93
CA ARG A 77 3.46 9.99 -20.72
C ARG A 77 2.67 8.93 -19.96
N PHE A 78 2.47 9.11 -18.66
CA PHE A 78 1.83 8.14 -17.79
C PHE A 78 0.43 8.60 -17.38
N ASP A 79 -0.46 7.65 -17.08
CA ASP A 79 -1.82 7.92 -16.58
C ASP A 79 -1.82 8.14 -15.05
N VAL A 80 -0.95 7.41 -14.35
CA VAL A 80 -0.87 7.36 -12.89
C VAL A 80 0.54 7.71 -12.42
N LEU A 81 0.66 8.61 -11.46
CA LEU A 81 1.90 8.99 -10.79
C LEU A 81 1.82 8.54 -9.33
N ALA A 82 2.77 7.72 -8.90
CA ALA A 82 2.85 7.21 -7.53
C ALA A 82 4.12 7.72 -6.87
N ILE A 83 3.97 8.65 -5.91
CA ILE A 83 5.06 9.29 -5.20
C ILE A 83 5.19 8.63 -3.83
N ASP A 84 6.33 7.98 -3.57
CA ASP A 84 6.63 7.41 -2.25
C ASP A 84 7.59 8.31 -1.46
N GLU A 85 7.44 8.28 -0.13
CA GLU A 85 8.15 9.14 0.81
C GLU A 85 7.97 10.64 0.49
N GLY A 86 6.72 11.03 0.17
CA GLY A 86 6.34 12.36 -0.31
C GLY A 86 6.81 13.53 0.56
N GLN A 87 7.00 13.30 1.87
CA GLN A 87 7.38 14.34 2.82
C GLN A 87 8.77 14.94 2.56
N PHE A 88 9.61 14.30 1.75
CA PHE A 88 10.95 14.79 1.41
C PHE A 88 10.97 15.73 0.20
N PHE A 89 9.87 15.84 -0.55
CA PHE A 89 9.78 16.71 -1.72
C PHE A 89 9.23 18.07 -1.32
N SER A 90 10.04 19.12 -1.52
CA SER A 90 9.67 20.52 -1.24
C SER A 90 8.78 21.14 -2.31
N ASP A 91 8.67 20.49 -3.47
CA ASP A 91 7.87 20.89 -4.63
C ASP A 91 6.62 19.99 -4.81
N LEU A 92 6.18 19.32 -3.74
CA LEU A 92 5.12 18.32 -3.77
C LEU A 92 3.77 18.90 -4.15
N VAL A 93 3.34 19.99 -3.50
CA VAL A 93 2.01 20.56 -3.71
C VAL A 93 1.83 21.05 -5.13
N ASP A 94 2.80 21.81 -5.65
CA ASP A 94 2.75 22.35 -7.01
C ASP A 94 2.77 21.24 -8.06
N PHE A 95 3.61 20.22 -7.87
CA PHE A 95 3.68 19.08 -8.78
C PHE A 95 2.37 18.27 -8.81
N CYS A 96 1.81 17.96 -7.64
CA CYS A 96 0.60 17.15 -7.54
C CYS A 96 -0.60 17.85 -8.19
N ASN A 97 -0.79 19.15 -7.93
CA ASN A 97 -1.85 19.94 -8.56
C ASN A 97 -1.67 20.03 -10.08
N THR A 98 -0.46 20.36 -10.54
CA THR A 98 -0.15 20.45 -11.98
C THR A 98 -0.46 19.14 -12.70
N ALA A 99 -0.09 18.00 -12.11
CA ALA A 99 -0.36 16.69 -12.70
C ALA A 99 -1.86 16.34 -12.66
N ALA A 100 -2.54 16.58 -11.53
CA ALA A 100 -3.98 16.32 -11.42
C ALA A 100 -4.80 17.18 -12.39
N ASP A 101 -4.49 18.47 -12.52
CA ASP A 101 -5.12 19.39 -13.49
C ASP A 101 -4.88 18.94 -14.94
N ALA A 102 -3.74 18.32 -15.22
CA ALA A 102 -3.42 17.69 -16.51
C ALA A 102 -4.12 16.32 -16.71
N GLY A 103 -5.03 15.92 -15.81
CA GLY A 103 -5.83 14.70 -15.90
C GLY A 103 -5.15 13.44 -15.39
N LYS A 104 -4.08 13.56 -14.59
CA LYS A 104 -3.37 12.41 -14.01
C LYS A 104 -3.97 11.97 -12.68
N VAL A 105 -3.88 10.68 -12.37
CA VAL A 105 -4.11 10.19 -11.00
C VAL A 105 -2.81 10.24 -10.24
N VAL A 106 -2.75 11.10 -9.22
CA VAL A 106 -1.58 11.25 -8.36
C VAL A 106 -1.85 10.53 -7.05
N MET A 107 -1.01 9.57 -6.71
CA MET A 107 -1.06 8.84 -5.45
C MET A 107 0.20 9.15 -4.65
N VAL A 108 0.04 9.61 -3.41
CA VAL A 108 1.17 10.01 -2.55
C VAL A 108 1.17 9.17 -1.29
N SER A 109 2.29 8.53 -0.97
CA SER A 109 2.56 7.88 0.31
C SER A 109 3.53 8.75 1.10
N ALA A 110 3.18 9.12 2.33
CA ALA A 110 4.03 9.99 3.13
C ALA A 110 3.82 9.88 4.64
N LEU A 111 4.78 10.36 5.42
CA LEU A 111 4.60 10.65 6.84
C LEU A 111 3.88 12.00 7.00
N ASP A 112 2.77 12.05 7.72
CA ASP A 112 2.08 13.32 8.03
C ASP A 112 2.78 14.12 9.13
N GLY A 113 3.53 13.44 10.01
CA GLY A 113 4.29 14.07 11.09
C GLY A 113 5.70 13.51 11.24
N ASP A 114 6.63 14.37 11.62
CA ASP A 114 7.98 13.99 12.05
C ASP A 114 7.97 13.27 13.42
N TYR A 115 9.16 12.89 13.91
CA TYR A 115 9.31 12.24 15.22
C TYR A 115 8.81 13.09 16.41
N ARG A 116 8.60 14.41 16.21
CA ARG A 116 8.07 15.37 17.19
C ARG A 116 6.58 15.68 16.95
N ARG A 117 5.94 14.99 16.00
CA ARG A 117 4.56 15.23 15.54
C ARG A 117 4.36 16.61 14.93
N LYS A 118 5.43 17.25 14.44
CA LYS A 118 5.33 18.44 13.61
C LYS A 118 5.03 18.05 12.16
N PRO A 119 4.27 18.85 11.41
CA PRO A 119 4.05 18.61 9.99
C PRO A 119 5.37 18.30 9.27
N PHE A 120 5.39 17.24 8.47
CA PHE A 120 6.58 16.84 7.72
C PHE A 120 6.46 17.34 6.27
N GLY A 121 7.36 18.24 5.87
CA GLY A 121 7.35 18.82 4.52
C GLY A 121 6.01 19.49 4.24
N GLN A 122 5.50 19.31 3.01
CA GLN A 122 4.24 19.89 2.57
C GLN A 122 3.03 18.94 2.72
N ILE A 123 3.14 17.86 3.51
CA ILE A 123 2.07 16.85 3.56
C ILE A 123 0.76 17.41 4.10
N CYS A 124 0.81 18.22 5.16
CA CYS A 124 -0.39 18.88 5.69
C CYS A 124 -0.94 19.95 4.74
N GLU A 125 -0.07 20.59 3.95
CA GLU A 125 -0.45 21.58 2.94
C GLU A 125 -1.12 20.93 1.73
N LEU A 126 -0.81 19.66 1.44
CA LEU A 126 -1.41 18.90 0.34
C LEU A 126 -2.86 18.46 0.65
N VAL A 127 -3.22 18.25 1.92
CA VAL A 127 -4.53 17.71 2.35
C VAL A 127 -5.74 18.43 1.71
N PRO A 128 -5.82 19.78 1.65
CA PRO A 128 -6.96 20.47 1.06
C PRO A 128 -7.14 20.24 -0.45
N TYR A 129 -6.10 19.76 -1.14
CA TYR A 129 -6.11 19.47 -2.58
C TYR A 129 -6.48 18.02 -2.89
N CYS A 130 -6.57 17.15 -1.86
CA CYS A 130 -6.81 15.72 -2.05
C CYS A 130 -8.30 15.38 -2.13
N GLU A 131 -8.70 14.61 -3.15
CA GLU A 131 -10.02 13.96 -3.19
C GLU A 131 -10.13 12.80 -2.21
N ALA A 132 -9.01 12.19 -1.82
CA ALA A 132 -8.99 11.12 -0.81
C ALA A 132 -7.78 11.24 0.11
N VAL A 133 -8.01 11.06 1.42
CA VAL A 133 -6.95 11.02 2.45
C VAL A 133 -7.17 9.83 3.36
N ASP A 134 -6.26 8.86 3.30
CA ASP A 134 -6.29 7.63 4.08
C ASP A 134 -5.16 7.64 5.11
N LYS A 135 -5.52 7.69 6.40
CA LYS A 135 -4.53 7.62 7.49
C LYS A 135 -4.43 6.20 8.05
N LEU A 136 -3.37 5.51 7.66
CA LEU A 136 -3.07 4.16 8.13
C LEU A 136 -2.53 4.18 9.57
N THR A 137 -2.81 3.11 10.29
CA THR A 137 -2.27 2.86 11.63
C THR A 137 -1.31 1.68 11.60
N ALA A 138 -0.24 1.75 12.40
CA ALA A 138 0.63 0.61 12.67
C ALA A 138 0.19 -0.11 13.96
N VAL A 139 0.94 -1.12 14.38
CA VAL A 139 0.85 -1.70 15.74
C VAL A 139 1.85 -0.99 16.64
N CYS A 140 1.44 -0.61 17.86
CA CYS A 140 2.35 0.01 18.82
C CYS A 140 3.46 -0.96 19.24
N MET A 141 4.71 -0.61 18.96
CA MET A 141 5.88 -1.44 19.27
C MET A 141 6.32 -1.36 20.74
N MET A 142 5.60 -0.60 21.58
CA MET A 142 5.84 -0.54 23.02
C MET A 142 4.83 -1.38 23.81
N CYS A 143 3.54 -1.24 23.54
CA CYS A 143 2.50 -1.98 24.26
C CYS A 143 1.93 -3.18 23.49
N HIS A 144 2.14 -3.26 22.17
CA HIS A 144 1.69 -4.36 21.29
C HIS A 144 0.17 -4.60 21.21
N GLU A 145 -0.63 -3.83 21.95
CA GLU A 145 -2.08 -4.00 22.04
C GLU A 145 -2.86 -2.91 21.29
N GLN A 146 -2.27 -1.73 21.11
CA GLN A 146 -2.96 -0.55 20.60
C GLN A 146 -2.51 -0.17 19.18
N PRO A 147 -3.41 0.40 18.36
CA PRO A 147 -3.02 1.06 17.13
C PRO A 147 -2.02 2.18 17.39
N ALA A 148 -0.98 2.25 16.56
CA ALA A 148 0.01 3.31 16.57
C ALA A 148 -0.28 4.33 15.48
N CYS A 149 -0.28 5.60 15.89
CA CYS A 149 -0.50 6.75 15.00
C CYS A 149 0.72 7.69 14.96
N PHE A 150 1.78 7.40 15.74
CA PHE A 150 2.95 8.27 15.86
C PHE A 150 4.25 7.50 15.66
N THR A 151 5.19 8.13 14.99
CA THR A 151 6.58 7.67 14.92
C THR A 151 7.37 8.29 16.06
N ARG A 152 8.12 7.49 16.81
CA ARG A 152 9.04 7.94 17.84
C ARG A 152 10.46 7.55 17.46
N ARG A 153 11.39 8.50 17.53
CA ARG A 153 12.82 8.25 17.33
C ARG A 153 13.45 7.71 18.61
N THR A 154 14.29 6.69 18.50
CA THR A 154 14.96 6.02 19.63
C THR A 154 16.41 6.49 19.83
N VAL A 155 17.00 7.11 18.81
CA VAL A 155 18.36 7.66 18.85
C VAL A 155 18.38 9.17 19.15
N LYS A 156 19.44 9.64 19.81
CA LYS A 156 19.62 11.05 20.20
C LYS A 156 20.19 11.89 19.04
N VAL A 157 19.39 12.06 17.99
CA VAL A 157 19.70 12.94 16.85
C VAL A 157 18.55 13.91 16.68
N GLU A 158 18.85 15.21 16.54
CA GLU A 158 17.82 16.26 16.51
C GLU A 158 17.32 16.60 15.10
N GLN A 159 18.13 16.35 14.07
CA GLN A 159 17.85 16.63 12.66
C GLN A 159 16.51 16.01 12.24
N GLN A 160 15.67 16.75 11.51
CA GLN A 160 14.36 16.25 11.11
C GLN A 160 14.48 15.09 10.11
N GLU A 161 15.24 15.28 9.03
CA GLU A 161 15.60 14.25 8.06
C GLU A 161 16.73 13.39 8.64
N LEU A 162 16.40 12.14 8.99
CA LEU A 162 17.35 11.10 9.35
C LEU A 162 16.80 9.78 8.83
N ILE A 163 17.41 9.26 7.77
CA ILE A 163 17.01 8.01 7.14
C ILE A 163 17.39 6.85 8.06
N GLY A 164 16.42 6.00 8.40
CA GLY A 164 16.61 4.87 9.31
C GLY A 164 15.39 3.97 9.34
N GLY A 165 15.54 2.75 9.86
CA GLY A 165 14.48 1.76 9.94
C GLY A 165 14.03 1.52 11.38
N ALA A 166 13.73 0.25 11.68
CA ALA A 166 13.35 -0.21 13.02
C ALA A 166 14.49 -0.16 14.05
N ASP A 167 15.70 0.17 13.63
CA ASP A 167 16.86 0.42 14.48
C ASP A 167 16.85 1.83 15.10
N MET A 168 16.24 2.82 14.43
CA MET A 168 16.20 4.23 14.86
C MET A 168 14.81 4.74 15.21
N TYR A 169 13.77 4.01 14.81
CA TYR A 169 12.38 4.44 14.94
C TYR A 169 11.46 3.31 15.38
N ILE A 170 10.41 3.68 16.12
CA ILE A 170 9.33 2.79 16.52
C ILE A 170 7.97 3.47 16.29
N ALA A 171 6.95 2.68 15.94
CA ALA A 171 5.56 3.15 15.93
C ALA A 171 4.96 3.07 17.34
N THR A 172 4.26 4.11 17.77
CA THR A 172 3.69 4.20 19.12
C THR A 172 2.24 4.69 19.12
N CYS A 173 1.46 4.17 20.05
CA CYS A 173 0.16 4.74 20.41
C CYS A 173 0.35 6.07 21.17
N ARG A 174 -0.75 6.77 21.43
CA ARG A 174 -0.74 8.09 22.10
C ARG A 174 -0.05 8.07 23.46
N GLU A 175 -0.33 7.05 24.27
CA GLU A 175 0.21 6.92 25.62
C GLU A 175 1.71 6.58 25.59
N CYS A 176 2.10 5.58 24.79
CA CYS A 176 3.49 5.15 24.67
C CYS A 176 4.41 6.25 24.09
N TYR A 177 3.88 7.14 23.25
CA TYR A 177 4.65 8.27 22.72
C TYR A 177 5.16 9.21 23.82
N THR A 178 4.36 9.45 24.87
CA THR A 178 4.70 10.40 25.94
C THR A 178 5.48 9.78 27.10
N LYS A 179 5.62 8.44 27.15
CA LYS A 179 6.42 7.76 28.18
C LYS A 179 7.89 8.17 28.06
N GLN A 180 8.54 8.52 29.16
CA GLN A 180 9.95 8.90 29.13
C GLN A 180 10.85 7.73 28.72
N GLN A 181 10.52 6.53 29.19
CA GLN A 181 11.29 5.32 28.91
C GLN A 181 11.08 4.88 27.45
N LEU A 182 12.20 4.70 26.75
CA LEU A 182 12.27 4.01 25.47
C LEU A 182 12.58 2.54 25.71
N PRO A 183 12.10 1.63 24.85
CA PRO A 183 12.62 0.27 24.84
C PRO A 183 14.12 0.29 24.56
N SER A 184 14.87 -0.56 25.26
CA SER A 184 16.28 -0.77 25.01
C SER A 184 16.50 -1.42 23.63
N ILE A 185 17.70 -1.28 23.08
CA ILE A 185 18.07 -1.90 21.80
C ILE A 185 17.89 -3.42 21.87
N ASP A 186 18.20 -4.04 23.02
CA ASP A 186 18.04 -5.48 23.22
C ASP A 186 16.57 -5.88 23.25
N GLU A 187 15.71 -5.12 23.94
CA GLU A 187 14.25 -5.34 23.90
C GLU A 187 13.70 -5.26 22.47
N MET A 188 14.13 -4.26 21.70
CA MET A 188 13.72 -4.11 20.30
C MET A 188 14.19 -5.28 19.42
N ARG A 189 15.41 -5.78 19.63
CA ARG A 189 15.96 -6.95 18.92
C ARG A 189 15.21 -8.23 19.28
N THR A 190 14.95 -8.47 20.55
CA THR A 190 14.18 -9.62 21.03
C THR A 190 12.77 -9.61 20.44
N GLN A 191 12.13 -8.44 20.36
CA GLN A 191 10.82 -8.29 19.72
C GLN A 191 10.86 -8.65 18.23
N GLN A 192 11.86 -8.15 17.47
CA GLN A 192 12.00 -8.51 16.06
C GLN A 192 12.21 -10.01 15.85
N MET A 193 12.95 -10.68 16.75
CA MET A 193 13.11 -12.14 16.71
C MET A 193 11.79 -12.85 16.97
N ALA A 194 11.00 -12.40 17.96
CA ALA A 194 9.70 -12.97 18.27
C ALA A 194 8.71 -12.85 17.09
N ILE A 195 8.69 -11.70 16.40
CA ILE A 195 7.87 -11.50 15.19
C ILE A 195 8.27 -12.49 14.09
N LYS A 196 9.58 -12.62 13.81
CA LYS A 196 10.09 -13.57 12.80
C LYS A 196 9.75 -15.03 13.15
N GLU A 197 9.72 -15.38 14.42
CA GLU A 197 9.33 -16.71 14.87
C GLU A 197 7.84 -16.98 14.64
N VAL A 198 6.97 -15.99 14.90
CA VAL A 198 5.53 -16.07 14.58
C VAL A 198 5.31 -16.20 13.07
N GLU A 199 6.01 -15.41 12.25
CA GLU A 199 5.94 -15.49 10.78
C GLU A 199 6.36 -16.87 10.28
N LYS A 200 7.48 -17.40 10.77
CA LYS A 200 7.96 -18.74 10.43
C LYS A 200 6.95 -19.81 10.81
N ARG A 201 6.36 -19.70 12.01
CA ARG A 201 5.30 -20.61 12.46
C ARG A 201 4.08 -20.52 11.55
N TYR A 202 3.63 -19.31 11.20
CA TYR A 202 2.51 -19.10 10.31
C TYR A 202 2.73 -19.72 8.93
N LEU A 203 3.89 -19.49 8.31
CA LEU A 203 4.27 -20.10 7.03
C LEU A 203 4.25 -21.63 7.10
N SER A 204 4.81 -22.20 8.18
CA SER A 204 4.79 -23.66 8.37
C SER A 204 3.38 -24.26 8.52
N ILE A 205 2.43 -23.48 9.06
CA ILE A 205 1.02 -23.89 9.17
C ILE A 205 0.35 -23.79 7.80
N ALA A 206 0.59 -22.68 7.07
CA ALA A 206 0.03 -22.46 5.74
C ALA A 206 0.46 -23.53 4.73
N GLU A 207 1.74 -23.94 4.76
CA GLU A 207 2.29 -25.02 3.91
C GLU A 207 1.64 -26.38 4.23
N LYS A 208 1.34 -26.65 5.51
CA LYS A 208 0.66 -27.89 5.92
C LYS A 208 -0.83 -27.90 5.56
N ALA A 209 -1.47 -26.73 5.55
CA ALA A 209 -2.90 -26.58 5.26
C ALA A 209 -3.22 -26.64 3.76
N ASN A 210 -2.28 -26.27 2.89
CA ASN A 210 -2.40 -26.35 1.43
C ASN A 210 -1.22 -27.15 0.86
N PRO A 211 -1.26 -28.50 0.88
CA PRO A 211 -0.25 -29.28 0.19
C PRO A 211 -0.32 -28.96 -1.30
N SER A 212 0.79 -28.47 -1.86
CA SER A 212 0.93 -28.22 -3.30
C SER A 212 0.39 -29.42 -4.10
N PRO A 213 -0.34 -29.22 -5.22
CA PRO A 213 -0.81 -30.35 -6.03
C PRO A 213 0.42 -31.16 -6.45
N GLN A 214 0.49 -32.40 -5.95
CA GLN A 214 1.55 -33.32 -6.30
C GLN A 214 1.57 -33.47 -7.82
N THR A 215 2.68 -33.08 -8.45
CA THR A 215 2.94 -33.39 -9.86
C THR A 215 2.81 -34.90 -10.01
N PRO A 216 1.97 -35.41 -10.94
CA PRO A 216 1.82 -36.85 -11.09
C PRO A 216 3.19 -37.43 -11.46
N GLU A 217 3.65 -38.38 -10.65
CA GLU A 217 4.87 -39.13 -10.91
C GLU A 217 4.77 -39.75 -12.30
N LYS A 218 5.77 -39.48 -13.15
CA LYS A 218 5.90 -40.17 -14.44
C LYS A 218 5.97 -41.67 -14.15
N PRO A 219 5.13 -42.51 -14.79
CA PRO A 219 5.27 -43.95 -14.63
C PRO A 219 6.63 -44.38 -15.18
N ALA A 220 7.38 -45.10 -14.37
CA ALA A 220 8.60 -45.80 -14.77
C ALA A 220 8.22 -46.87 -15.79
N GLY A 221 8.41 -46.56 -17.07
CA GLY A 221 8.16 -47.48 -18.18
C GLY A 221 8.91 -46.99 -19.39
N GLY A 222 10.11 -47.54 -19.60
CA GLY A 222 10.84 -47.32 -20.84
C GLY A 222 10.06 -47.89 -22.01
N TRP A 223 10.16 -47.26 -23.17
CA TRP A 223 10.18 -47.89 -24.49
C TRP A 223 11.24 -47.14 -25.29
N GLY A 224 12.33 -47.83 -25.62
CA GLY A 224 13.24 -47.37 -26.66
C GLY A 224 12.65 -47.75 -28.00
N THR A 225 12.68 -46.83 -28.96
CA THR A 225 13.00 -47.17 -30.36
C THR A 225 13.45 -45.93 -31.12
N LYS A 226 14.37 -46.20 -32.03
CA LYS A 226 15.16 -45.28 -32.85
C LYS A 226 14.31 -44.40 -33.78
N SER A 227 14.96 -43.30 -34.16
CA SER A 227 15.11 -42.82 -35.54
C SER A 227 14.20 -41.70 -36.06
N LYS A 228 14.92 -40.74 -36.66
CA LYS A 228 14.63 -39.93 -37.84
C LYS A 228 13.82 -38.64 -37.70
N VAL A 229 14.59 -37.57 -37.91
CA VAL A 229 14.25 -36.32 -38.59
C VAL A 229 13.24 -36.54 -39.72
N ALA A 230 12.18 -35.72 -39.76
CA ALA A 230 11.52 -35.29 -40.99
C ALA A 230 10.81 -33.95 -40.78
N THR A 231 10.98 -33.08 -41.77
CA THR A 231 10.55 -31.69 -41.90
C THR A 231 9.15 -31.60 -42.52
N LEU A 232 8.49 -30.44 -42.34
CA LEU A 232 7.30 -29.91 -43.06
C LEU A 232 5.98 -30.70 -42.85
N THR A 233 4.79 -30.10 -42.78
CA THR A 233 4.24 -29.03 -43.62
C THR A 233 2.97 -28.46 -42.95
N THR A 234 2.65 -27.22 -43.28
CA THR A 234 1.36 -26.54 -43.10
C THR A 234 0.15 -27.33 -43.60
N VAL A 235 -0.96 -27.31 -42.87
CA VAL A 235 -2.32 -27.38 -43.43
C VAL A 235 -3.25 -26.45 -42.64
N THR A 236 -3.98 -25.64 -43.39
CA THR A 236 -4.99 -24.65 -43.04
C THR A 236 -6.40 -25.24 -42.99
N MET A 237 -7.34 -24.48 -42.40
CA MET A 237 -8.80 -24.48 -42.61
C MET A 237 -9.56 -25.65 -41.94
N GLU A 238 -10.79 -25.53 -41.44
CA GLU A 238 -11.81 -24.47 -41.41
C GLU A 238 -12.85 -24.88 -40.34
N GLY A 239 -13.84 -24.02 -40.08
CA GLY A 239 -14.73 -24.06 -38.93
C GLY A 239 -15.84 -25.12 -38.94
N ALA A 240 -16.62 -25.14 -37.85
CA ALA A 240 -18.07 -25.30 -37.88
C ALA A 240 -18.64 -25.06 -36.47
N ALA A 241 -19.75 -24.34 -36.44
CA ALA A 241 -20.47 -23.93 -35.26
C ALA A 241 -21.55 -24.93 -34.83
N ALA A 242 -21.92 -24.81 -33.56
CA ALA A 242 -23.26 -24.92 -32.99
C ALA A 242 -23.92 -26.31 -32.80
N SER A 243 -24.39 -26.45 -31.55
CA SER A 243 -25.77 -26.82 -31.15
C SER A 243 -25.88 -28.11 -30.32
N GLY A 244 -26.72 -28.04 -29.28
CA GLY A 244 -27.21 -29.22 -28.55
C GLY A 244 -27.36 -29.01 -27.05
N ALA A 245 -28.48 -28.45 -26.62
CA ALA A 245 -28.94 -28.43 -25.24
C ALA A 245 -29.46 -29.81 -24.80
N SER A 246 -29.42 -30.13 -23.50
CA SER A 246 -30.59 -30.43 -22.62
C SER A 246 -30.08 -30.84 -21.22
N THR A 247 -30.50 -30.16 -20.14
CA THR A 247 -31.52 -30.56 -19.12
C THR A 247 -31.12 -31.77 -18.27
N ASN A 248 -31.42 -31.93 -16.98
CA ASN A 248 -32.01 -31.17 -15.87
C ASN A 248 -31.82 -32.02 -14.60
N MET A 249 -32.05 -31.42 -13.42
CA MET A 249 -32.45 -31.97 -12.10
C MET A 249 -31.52 -31.43 -11.00
N LYS A 250 -31.91 -30.40 -10.21
CA LYS A 250 -32.94 -30.34 -9.14
C LYS A 250 -32.72 -31.46 -8.10
N ALA A 251 -32.62 -31.22 -6.80
CA ALA A 251 -33.19 -30.13 -6.01
C ALA A 251 -32.56 -30.04 -4.61
N SER A 252 -32.76 -28.86 -3.99
CA SER A 252 -33.25 -28.64 -2.60
C SER A 252 -32.42 -29.15 -1.43
N ARG A 253 -32.27 -28.48 -0.29
CA ARG A 253 -32.88 -27.36 0.46
C ARG A 253 -32.22 -27.53 1.85
N ASP A 254 -32.17 -26.66 2.84
CA ASP A 254 -32.49 -25.28 3.18
C ASP A 254 -31.83 -25.16 4.58
N LEU A 255 -31.39 -23.97 4.98
CA LEU A 255 -31.82 -23.31 6.23
C LEU A 255 -30.88 -22.14 6.56
N ASP A 256 -31.48 -20.95 6.38
CA ASP A 256 -31.15 -19.68 6.99
C ASP A 256 -30.92 -19.78 8.51
N GLU A 257 -30.03 -18.94 9.06
CA GLU A 257 -30.43 -17.86 9.98
C GLU A 257 -29.24 -16.98 10.42
N MET A 258 -29.54 -15.67 10.58
CA MET A 258 -28.89 -14.67 11.45
C MET A 258 -27.57 -14.03 10.96
N THR A 259 -27.43 -12.72 10.75
CA THR A 259 -28.28 -11.53 11.02
C THR A 259 -27.77 -10.34 10.21
N ASP A 260 -28.70 -9.61 9.57
CA ASP A 260 -28.50 -8.30 8.95
C ASP A 260 -28.24 -7.19 9.97
N PHE A 261 -27.17 -6.40 9.77
CA PHE A 261 -26.98 -5.11 10.43
C PHE A 261 -27.55 -4.01 9.51
N VAL A 262 -28.86 -3.77 9.61
CA VAL A 262 -29.49 -2.56 9.06
C VAL A 262 -29.32 -1.44 10.10
N THR A 263 -28.58 -0.40 9.77
CA THR A 263 -28.46 0.81 10.58
C THR A 263 -29.70 1.69 10.39
N ASP A 264 -30.52 1.77 11.44
CA ASP A 264 -31.67 2.67 11.55
C ASP A 264 -31.21 4.14 11.64
N PRO A 265 -31.56 5.02 10.67
CA PRO A 265 -31.17 6.43 10.66
C PRO A 265 -31.88 7.30 11.71
N SER A 266 -32.85 6.77 12.47
CA SER A 266 -33.69 7.55 13.38
C SER A 266 -33.08 7.84 14.77
N LYS A 267 -31.87 7.33 15.07
CA LYS A 267 -31.22 7.46 16.39
C LYS A 267 -30.23 8.62 16.55
N TYR A 268 -29.97 9.41 15.52
CA TYR A 268 -29.12 10.60 15.63
C TYR A 268 -29.97 11.87 15.72
N GLN A 269 -30.37 12.24 16.94
CA GLN A 269 -30.91 13.56 17.21
C GLN A 269 -29.80 14.60 17.05
N ARG A 270 -29.93 15.44 16.02
CA ARG A 270 -29.06 16.57 15.74
C ARG A 270 -29.16 17.56 16.91
N LEU A 271 -28.10 17.69 17.70
CA LEU A 271 -27.95 18.79 18.66
C LEU A 271 -27.69 20.08 17.86
N GLU A 272 -28.69 20.96 17.84
CA GLU A 272 -28.58 22.33 17.32
C GLU A 272 -27.60 23.13 18.19
N PRO A 273 -26.66 23.90 17.62
CA PRO A 273 -25.82 24.79 18.39
C PRO A 273 -26.62 26.04 18.81
N ALA A 274 -26.74 26.26 20.13
CA ALA A 274 -27.25 27.51 20.68
C ALA A 274 -26.28 28.66 20.34
N CYS A 275 -26.60 29.40 19.28
CA CYS A 275 -25.97 30.67 18.95
C CYS A 275 -26.70 31.79 19.73
N THR A 276 -26.26 32.09 20.94
CA THR A 276 -26.63 33.34 21.62
C THR A 276 -25.73 34.46 21.13
N ALA A 277 -26.32 35.31 20.28
CA ALA A 277 -25.77 36.59 19.90
C ALA A 277 -25.62 37.50 21.14
N LEU A 278 -24.40 38.02 21.36
CA LEU A 278 -24.21 39.23 22.14
C LEU A 278 -23.99 40.38 21.16
N ALA A 279 -25.10 41.01 20.77
CA ALA A 279 -25.09 42.37 20.25
C ALA A 279 -25.00 43.33 21.45
N GLY A 280 -24.07 44.28 21.38
CA GLY A 280 -23.64 45.09 22.52
C GLY A 280 -24.51 46.30 22.86
N SER A 281 -24.02 47.08 23.82
CA SER A 281 -24.21 48.54 23.95
C SER A 281 -23.35 49.08 25.10
N SER A 282 -22.71 50.24 24.86
CA SER A 282 -22.34 51.35 25.77
C SER A 282 -21.62 51.02 27.10
N GLU A 283 -20.48 51.60 27.48
CA GLU A 283 -19.95 52.98 27.37
C GLU A 283 -18.41 52.97 27.26
#